data_AF-A0A7J3IFI1-F1
#
_entry.id   AF-A0A7J3IFI1-F1
#
_cell.length_a   1.000
_cell.length_b   1.000
_cell.length_c   1.000
_cell.angle_alpha   90.00
_cell.angle_beta   90.00
_cell.angle_gamma   90.00
#
_symmetry.space_group_name_H-M   'P 1'
#
loop_
_entity.id
_entity.type
_entity.pdbx_description
1 polymer ?
#
loop_
_entity_poly.entity_id
_entity_poly.type
_entity_poly.pdbx_seq_one_letter_code
_entity_poly.pdbx_strand_id
1 'polypeptide(L)'
;YGSELGIAFDIGHAHINGQVDKFIERFGSRIIHIHVHDNDGSADTHLGIGFGSIDWADVIRAIKEINYRGALVIESKDNIEGSIQTLKRLI
;
A
#
# COMPACT_ATOMS: atom_id res chain seq x y z
N TYR A 1 16.78 24.88 -8.70
CA TYR A 1 16.22 23.52 -8.70
C TYR A 1 16.13 23.06 -7.26
N GLY A 2 14.97 23.18 -6.63
CA GLY A 2 14.75 22.57 -5.32
C GLY A 2 14.39 21.11 -5.54
N SER A 3 15.14 20.18 -4.95
CA SER A 3 14.72 18.78 -4.90
C SER A 3 13.53 18.65 -3.96
N GLU A 4 12.37 18.26 -4.47
CA GLU A 4 11.23 17.92 -3.62
C GLU A 4 11.46 16.52 -3.02
N LEU A 5 11.35 16.42 -1.69
CA LEU A 5 11.46 15.17 -0.95
C LEU A 5 10.05 14.68 -0.58
N GLY A 6 9.71 13.47 -1.02
CA GLY A 6 8.46 12.79 -0.69
C GLY A 6 8.69 11.43 -0.03
N ILE A 7 7.59 10.77 0.32
CA ILE A 7 7.58 9.47 0.98
C ILE A 7 7.18 8.38 -0.02
N ALA A 8 7.98 7.32 -0.10
CA ALA A 8 7.54 6.02 -0.62
C ALA A 8 6.92 5.26 0.55
N PHE A 9 5.60 5.10 0.52
CA PHE A 9 4.85 4.45 1.57
C PHE A 9 4.68 2.97 1.26
N ASP A 10 5.26 2.12 2.11
CA ASP A 10 5.11 0.68 2.02
C ASP A 10 3.99 0.21 2.96
N ILE A 11 2.89 -0.26 2.38
CA ILE A 11 1.71 -0.70 3.12
C ILE A 11 1.97 -2.03 3.85
N GLY A 12 2.74 -2.93 3.25
CA GLY A 12 3.02 -4.22 3.86
C GLY A 12 3.89 -4.07 5.11
N HIS A 13 4.93 -3.25 5.05
CA HIS A 13 5.72 -2.88 6.22
C HIS A 13 4.87 -2.18 7.29
N ALA A 14 3.99 -1.26 6.88
CA ALA A 14 3.11 -0.57 7.82
C ALA A 14 2.11 -1.51 8.50
N HIS A 15 1.64 -2.55 7.80
CA HIS A 15 0.74 -3.56 8.36
C HIS A 15 1.38 -4.36 9.50
N ILE A 16 2.62 -4.84 9.31
CA ILE A 16 3.38 -5.55 10.36
C ILE A 16 3.54 -4.69 11.61
N ASN A 17 3.63 -3.38 11.44
CA ASN A 17 3.78 -2.43 12.54
C ASN A 17 2.43 -1.92 13.11
N GLY A 18 1.29 -2.33 12.55
CA GLY A 18 -0.04 -1.83 12.94
C GLY A 18 -0.21 -0.32 12.70
N GLN A 19 0.39 0.19 11.62
CA GLN A 19 0.56 1.63 11.35
C GLN A 19 -0.12 2.13 10.08
N VAL A 20 -0.78 1.28 9.29
CA VAL A 20 -1.37 1.64 7.99
C VAL A 20 -2.20 2.92 8.07
N ASP A 21 -3.25 2.93 8.90
CA ASP A 21 -4.19 4.06 8.98
C ASP A 21 -3.51 5.33 9.51
N LYS A 22 -2.75 5.19 10.60
CA LYS A 22 -2.05 6.30 11.25
C LYS A 22 -1.04 6.95 10.32
N PHE A 23 -0.39 6.16 9.47
CA PHE A 23 0.59 6.66 8.52
C PHE A 23 -0.09 7.44 7.39
N ILE A 24 -1.18 6.91 6.83
CA ILE A 24 -1.97 7.60 5.80
C ILE A 24 -2.54 8.91 6.36
N GLU A 25 -3.13 8.88 7.56
CA GLU A 25 -3.68 10.07 8.23
C GLU A 25 -2.60 11.13 8.45
N ARG A 26 -1.42 10.72 8.94
CA ARG A 26 -0.36 11.67 9.33
C ARG A 26 0.42 12.22 8.14
N PHE A 27 0.65 11.40 7.12
CA PHE A 27 1.61 11.69 6.06
C PHE A 27 1.01 11.72 4.65
N GLY A 28 -0.29 11.51 4.48
CA GLY A 28 -0.95 11.37 3.17
C GLY A 28 -0.56 12.43 2.14
N SER A 29 -0.43 13.69 2.55
CA SER A 29 -0.04 14.80 1.65
C SER A 29 1.42 14.79 1.17
N ARG A 30 2.26 13.91 1.73
CA ARG A 30 3.68 13.75 1.39
C ARG A 30 3.99 12.43 0.68
N ILE A 31 3.00 11.54 0.57
CA ILE A 31 3.15 10.25 -0.11
C ILE A 31 3.17 10.48 -1.61
N ILE A 32 4.25 10.08 -2.27
CA ILE A 32 4.43 10.21 -3.72
C ILE A 32 4.45 8.85 -4.43
N HIS A 33 4.87 7.80 -3.73
CA HIS A 33 4.84 6.41 -4.21
C HIS A 33 4.20 5.53 -3.14
N ILE A 34 3.48 4.50 -3.57
CA ILE A 34 2.92 3.49 -2.68
C ILE A 34 3.37 2.11 -3.16
N HIS A 35 4.00 1.35 -2.28
CA HIS A 35 4.36 -0.04 -2.53
C HIS A 35 3.29 -0.95 -1.92
N VAL A 36 2.88 -1.96 -2.69
CA VAL A 36 1.80 -2.88 -2.31
C VAL A 36 2.27 -4.32 -2.41
N HIS A 37 2.19 -5.00 -1.28
CA HIS A 37 2.29 -6.44 -1.15
C HIS A 37 1.54 -6.84 0.13
N ASP A 38 1.15 -8.10 0.24
CA ASP A 38 0.40 -8.58 1.39
C ASP A 38 1.30 -9.29 2.42
N ASN A 39 0.80 -9.41 3.64
CA ASN A 39 1.35 -10.26 4.70
C ASN A 39 0.30 -10.53 5.78
N ASP A 40 0.57 -11.50 6.64
CA ASP A 40 -0.31 -11.91 7.75
C ASP A 40 -0.08 -11.10 9.05
N GLY A 41 0.72 -10.04 8.98
CA GLY A 41 1.12 -9.22 10.13
C GLY A 41 2.27 -9.78 10.96
N SER A 42 2.75 -10.99 10.67
CA SER A 42 3.83 -11.62 11.43
C SER A 42 5.23 -11.29 10.91
N ALA A 43 5.37 -11.16 9.59
CA ALA A 43 6.64 -10.93 8.92
C ALA A 43 6.45 -10.30 7.55
N ASP A 44 7.55 -9.82 6.98
CA ASP A 44 7.59 -9.23 5.65
C ASP A 44 7.63 -10.29 4.54
N THR A 45 6.49 -10.94 4.34
CA THR A 45 6.39 -12.13 3.47
C THR A 45 6.26 -11.80 1.99
N HIS A 46 5.86 -10.58 1.62
CA HIS A 46 5.60 -10.16 0.23
C HIS A 46 4.63 -11.08 -0.52
N LEU A 47 3.49 -11.42 0.08
CA LEU A 47 2.47 -12.24 -0.56
C LEU A 47 1.73 -11.45 -1.65
N GLY A 48 1.09 -12.17 -2.58
CA GLY A 48 0.09 -11.62 -3.48
C GLY A 48 -1.05 -10.92 -2.75
N ILE A 49 -1.58 -9.84 -3.33
CA ILE A 49 -2.68 -9.05 -2.76
C ILE A 49 -3.93 -9.93 -2.56
N GLY A 50 -4.41 -9.99 -1.32
CA GLY A 50 -5.53 -10.83 -0.88
C GLY A 50 -5.13 -12.21 -0.36
N PHE A 51 -3.83 -12.50 -0.24
CA PHE A 51 -3.32 -13.76 0.32
C PHE A 51 -2.73 -13.58 1.74
N GLY A 52 -2.72 -12.35 2.25
CA GLY A 52 -2.40 -12.07 3.66
C GLY A 52 -3.65 -11.62 4.42
N SER A 53 -3.47 -10.67 5.34
CA SER A 53 -4.53 -10.18 6.22
C SER A 53 -4.75 -8.67 6.13
N ILE A 54 -4.09 -7.99 5.19
CA ILE A 54 -4.30 -6.57 4.95
C ILE A 54 -5.72 -6.36 4.40
N ASP A 55 -6.49 -5.47 5.03
CA ASP A 55 -7.78 -5.03 4.50
C ASP A 55 -7.57 -4.05 3.34
N TRP A 56 -7.41 -4.61 2.13
CA TRP A 56 -7.18 -3.82 0.92
C TRP A 56 -8.35 -2.93 0.54
N ALA A 57 -9.58 -3.27 0.94
CA ALA A 57 -10.73 -2.41 0.66
C ALA A 57 -10.62 -1.12 1.49
N ASP A 58 -10.25 -1.25 2.78
CA ASP A 58 -10.04 -0.10 3.65
C ASP A 58 -8.83 0.73 3.25
N VAL A 59 -7.71 0.08 2.91
CA VAL A 59 -6.51 0.74 2.38
C VAL A 59 -6.83 1.59 1.15
N ILE A 60 -7.53 1.02 0.16
CA ILE A 60 -7.87 1.76 -1.08
C ILE A 60 -8.84 2.91 -0.79
N ARG A 61 -9.78 2.73 0.15
CA ARG A 61 -10.66 3.80 0.62
C ARG A 61 -9.82 4.96 1.22
N ALA A 62 -8.91 4.67 2.13
CA ALA A 62 -8.07 5.67 2.78
C ALA A 62 -7.16 6.42 1.80
N ILE A 63 -6.57 5.71 0.82
CA ILE A 63 -5.75 6.30 -0.24
C ILE A 63 -6.58 7.23 -1.15
N LYS A 64 -7.84 6.88 -1.43
CA LYS A 64 -8.77 7.74 -2.18
C LYS A 64 -9.12 9.01 -1.39
N GLU A 65 -9.32 8.89 -0.07
CA GLU A 65 -9.66 10.02 0.81
C GLU A 65 -8.55 11.07 0.90
N ILE A 66 -7.27 10.65 0.88
CA ILE A 66 -6.13 11.58 0.80
C ILE A 66 -5.87 12.10 -0.62
N ASN A 67 -6.75 11.81 -1.58
CA ASN A 67 -6.65 12.23 -2.98
C ASN A 67 -5.33 11.82 -3.64
N TYR A 68 -4.78 10.65 -3.29
CA TYR A 68 -3.57 10.14 -3.94
C TYR A 68 -3.84 9.86 -5.42
N ARG A 69 -2.86 10.19 -6.26
CA ARG A 69 -2.92 10.07 -7.73
C ARG A 69 -1.65 9.46 -8.34
N GLY A 70 -0.70 9.07 -7.49
CA GLY A 70 0.54 8.41 -7.94
C GLY A 70 0.32 6.92 -8.23
N ALA A 71 1.42 6.24 -8.55
CA ALA A 71 1.39 4.82 -8.86
C ALA A 71 1.32 3.94 -7.60
N LEU A 72 0.48 2.90 -7.66
CA LEU A 72 0.61 1.73 -6.80
C LEU A 72 1.61 0.76 -7.44
N VAL A 73 2.70 0.46 -6.74
CA VAL A 73 3.80 -0.39 -7.22
C VAL A 73 3.70 -1.75 -6.55
N ILE A 74 3.46 -2.80 -7.34
CA ILE A 74 3.33 -4.17 -6.80
C ILE A 74 4.70 -4.75 -6.49
N GLU A 75 4.89 -5.22 -5.26
CA GLU A 75 6.12 -5.84 -4.76
C GLU A 75 5.90 -7.26 -4.22
N SER A 76 4.80 -7.92 -4.61
CA SER A 76 4.54 -9.33 -4.30
C SER A 76 5.57 -10.25 -4.97
N LYS A 77 6.01 -11.30 -4.25
CA LYS A 77 6.90 -12.36 -4.77
C LYS A 77 6.15 -13.38 -5.64
N ASP A 78 4.84 -13.50 -5.46
CA ASP A 78 3.96 -14.40 -6.21
C ASP A 78 2.67 -13.69 -6.64
N ASN A 79 1.87 -14.38 -7.46
CA ASN A 79 0.55 -13.94 -7.91
C ASN A 79 0.46 -12.46 -8.36
N ILE A 80 1.46 -11.99 -9.12
CA ILE A 80 1.56 -10.58 -9.56
C ILE A 80 0.35 -10.16 -10.40
N GLU A 81 -0.04 -10.97 -11.38
CA GLU A 81 -1.22 -10.67 -12.22
C GLU A 81 -2.51 -10.67 -11.38
N GLY A 82 -2.69 -11.66 -10.50
CA GLY A 82 -3.84 -11.69 -9.61
C GLY A 82 -3.90 -10.47 -8.69
N SER A 83 -2.75 -9.99 -8.24
CA SER A 83 -2.62 -8.76 -7.45
C SER A 83 -3.08 -7.52 -8.21
N ILE A 84 -2.66 -7.39 -9.48
CA ILE A 84 -3.14 -6.33 -10.38
C ILE A 84 -4.67 -6.39 -10.51
N GLN A 85 -5.21 -7.58 -10.77
CA GLN A 85 -6.66 -7.74 -10.97
C GLN A 85 -7.44 -7.43 -9.69
N THR A 86 -6.93 -7.81 -8.52
CA THR A 86 -7.55 -7.47 -7.24
C THR A 86 -7.59 -5.97 -7.00
N LEU A 87 -6.46 -5.26 -7.16
CA LEU A 87 -6.43 -3.81 -6.98
C LEU A 87 -7.32 -3.09 -7.98
N LYS A 88 -7.35 -3.51 -9.25
CA LYS A 88 -8.25 -2.94 -10.27
C LYS A 88 -9.73 -3.03 -9.92
N ARG A 89 -10.15 -4.04 -9.14
CA ARG A 89 -11.55 -4.18 -8.70
C ARG A 89 -11.90 -3.24 -7.54
N LEU A 90 -10.91 -2.72 -6.82
CA LEU A 90 -11.08 -1.86 -5.65
C LEU A 90 -10.94 -0.37 -5.99
N ILE A 91 -10.24 -0.05 -7.07
CA ILE A 91 -10.02 1.32 -7.59
C ILE A 91 -11.29 1.84 -8.28
#